data_AF-A0A367K100-F1
#
_entry.id   AF-A0A367K100-F1
#
_cell.length_a   1.000
_cell.length_b   1.000
_cell.length_c   1.000
_cell.angle_alpha   90.00
_cell.angle_beta   90.00
_cell.angle_gamma   90.00
#
_symmetry.space_group_name_H-M   'P 1'
#
loop_
_entity.id
_entity.type
_entity.pdbx_description
1 polymer ?
#
loop_
_entity_poly.entity_id
_entity_poly.type
_entity_poly.pdbx_seq_one_letter_code
_entity_poly.pdbx_strand_id
1 'polypeptide(L)'
;MKIKRVPIKTLPPLPPELKNVIEHLEKEDQSQISRWTNEIVEWKYPRSDFFQFVAVLNRFDTILENICKEYELTQHVQKKHFDATIKQTLLSILNFTRLLFDHCSNRSLYNSFEHLNSLLYTTDIDVLETTLALLIKPAQRMSNPTAAHSNFSIQKDKVITELARSGDIISSNDTQQENKLVMSYYKEEEMGELETIEYTIVPEKENDLDLFWTLVKKHQVPSEYHFELLNKIRLTNHKNNNNITRQLLKIRFMSIVILGWLQYMSINI
;
A
#
# COMPACT_ATOMS: atom_id res chain seq x y z
N MET A 1 -47.58 -17.73 23.56
CA MET A 1 -47.42 -17.60 22.09
C MET A 1 -45.95 -17.77 21.73
N LYS A 2 -45.59 -18.76 20.91
CA LYS A 2 -44.20 -18.98 20.47
C LYS A 2 -43.88 -18.02 19.33
N ILE A 3 -42.96 -17.07 19.53
CA ILE A 3 -42.39 -16.29 18.44
C ILE A 3 -41.44 -17.20 17.68
N LYS A 4 -41.86 -17.65 16.49
CA LYS A 4 -40.96 -18.29 15.53
C LYS A 4 -40.13 -17.20 14.86
N ARG A 5 -38.83 -17.10 15.20
CA ARG A 5 -37.89 -16.25 14.47
C ARG A 5 -37.49 -16.94 13.16
N VAL A 6 -37.79 -16.26 12.07
CA VAL A 6 -37.53 -16.64 10.67
C VAL A 6 -36.03 -16.75 10.41
N PRO A 7 -35.53 -17.79 9.71
CA PRO A 7 -34.17 -17.72 9.18
C PRO A 7 -34.10 -18.15 7.72
N ILE A 8 -34.17 -17.19 6.80
CA ILE A 8 -33.36 -17.26 5.59
C ILE A 8 -32.79 -15.85 5.40
N LYS A 9 -31.47 -15.69 5.62
CA LYS A 9 -30.73 -14.53 5.09
C LYS A 9 -30.67 -14.71 3.58
N THR A 10 -31.75 -14.42 2.87
CA THR A 10 -31.62 -14.05 1.47
C THR A 10 -30.82 -12.76 1.49
N LEU A 11 -29.62 -12.78 0.91
CA LEU A 11 -28.85 -11.57 0.66
C LEU A 11 -29.81 -10.55 0.02
N PRO A 12 -29.84 -9.29 0.48
CA PRO A 12 -30.68 -8.28 -0.14
C PRO A 12 -30.41 -8.26 -1.65
N PRO A 13 -31.45 -8.20 -2.49
CA PRO A 13 -31.27 -8.22 -3.94
C PRO A 13 -30.36 -7.06 -4.34
N LEU A 14 -29.38 -7.36 -5.19
CA LEU A 14 -28.40 -6.37 -5.61
C LEU A 14 -29.10 -5.25 -6.38
N PRO A 15 -28.80 -3.97 -6.09
CA PRO A 15 -29.24 -2.87 -6.93
C PRO A 15 -28.85 -3.12 -8.40
N PRO A 16 -29.72 -2.82 -9.37
CA PRO A 16 -29.47 -3.13 -10.78
C PRO A 16 -28.21 -2.43 -11.31
N GLU A 17 -27.94 -1.21 -10.84
CA GLU A 17 -26.72 -0.45 -11.16
C GLU A 17 -25.46 -1.17 -10.67
N LEU A 18 -25.46 -1.62 -9.42
CA LEU A 18 -24.34 -2.35 -8.83
C LEU A 18 -24.12 -3.69 -9.54
N LYS A 19 -25.20 -4.38 -9.91
CA LYS A 19 -25.12 -5.63 -10.67
C LYS A 19 -24.51 -5.40 -12.06
N ASN A 20 -24.92 -4.34 -12.73
CA ASN A 20 -24.37 -3.97 -14.04
C ASN A 20 -22.85 -3.74 -13.95
N VAL A 21 -22.42 -2.95 -12.96
CA VAL A 21 -20.99 -2.68 -12.74
C VAL A 21 -20.21 -3.97 -12.44
N ILE A 22 -20.74 -4.87 -11.62
CA ILE A 22 -20.08 -6.16 -11.33
C ILE A 22 -19.93 -7.02 -12.59
N GLU A 23 -20.99 -7.12 -13.41
CA GLU A 23 -20.94 -7.90 -14.65
C GLU A 23 -19.90 -7.35 -15.63
N HIS A 24 -19.76 -6.02 -15.73
CA HIS A 24 -18.76 -5.36 -16.57
C HIS A 24 -17.34 -5.54 -15.98
N LEU A 25 -17.19 -5.40 -14.66
CA LEU A 25 -15.93 -5.65 -13.97
C LEU A 25 -15.49 -7.12 -14.05
N GLU A 26 -16.40 -8.06 -14.26
CA GLU A 26 -16.06 -9.48 -14.43
C GLU A 26 -15.62 -9.79 -15.86
N LYS A 27 -16.31 -9.25 -16.88
CA LYS A 27 -16.18 -9.70 -18.28
C LYS A 27 -15.36 -8.79 -19.19
N GLU A 28 -15.30 -7.50 -18.91
CA GLU A 28 -14.63 -6.56 -19.81
C GLU A 28 -13.10 -6.62 -19.71
N ASP A 29 -12.43 -5.91 -20.62
CA ASP A 29 -10.98 -5.80 -20.65
C ASP A 29 -10.42 -5.04 -19.43
N GLN A 30 -9.14 -5.24 -19.11
CA GLN A 30 -8.48 -4.62 -17.95
C GLN A 30 -8.48 -3.08 -18.04
N SER A 31 -8.38 -2.54 -19.26
CA SER A 31 -8.40 -1.08 -19.50
C SER A 31 -9.66 -0.38 -19.00
N GLN A 32 -10.80 -1.08 -18.97
CA GLN A 32 -12.09 -0.51 -18.55
C GLN A 32 -12.32 -0.59 -17.04
N ILE A 33 -11.48 -1.31 -16.28
CA ILE A 33 -11.62 -1.43 -14.82
C ILE A 33 -11.64 -0.04 -14.17
N SER A 34 -10.72 0.82 -14.59
CA SER A 34 -10.63 2.19 -14.09
C SER A 34 -11.89 3.01 -14.37
N ARG A 35 -12.58 2.75 -15.48
CA ARG A 35 -13.83 3.44 -15.82
C ARG A 35 -14.96 3.00 -14.89
N TRP A 36 -15.20 1.70 -14.78
CA TRP A 36 -16.32 1.15 -14.02
C TRP A 36 -16.18 1.34 -12.51
N THR A 37 -14.96 1.24 -11.98
CA THR A 37 -14.69 1.53 -10.56
C THR A 37 -14.93 3.00 -10.22
N ASN A 38 -14.62 3.92 -11.15
CA ASN A 38 -14.89 5.35 -10.98
C ASN A 38 -16.37 5.72 -11.12
N GLU A 39 -17.25 4.83 -11.59
CA GLU A 39 -18.69 5.06 -11.49
C GLU A 39 -19.18 4.94 -10.04
N ILE A 40 -18.49 4.16 -9.21
CA ILE A 40 -18.81 3.94 -7.79
C ILE A 40 -17.75 4.63 -6.91
N VAL A 41 -17.69 5.98 -6.97
CA VAL A 41 -16.83 6.75 -6.06
C VAL A 41 -17.42 6.81 -4.64
N GLU A 42 -18.74 6.92 -4.53
CA GLU A 42 -19.46 7.01 -3.26
C GLU A 42 -20.43 5.84 -3.12
N TRP A 43 -20.42 5.19 -1.94
CA TRP A 43 -21.32 4.09 -1.68
C TRP A 43 -22.72 4.59 -1.32
N LYS A 44 -23.60 4.61 -2.31
CA LYS A 44 -25.01 5.02 -2.15
C LYS A 44 -25.96 3.84 -1.90
N TYR A 45 -25.42 2.64 -1.85
CA TYR A 45 -26.17 1.39 -1.74
C TYR A 45 -26.33 0.96 -0.28
N PRO A 46 -27.33 0.12 0.05
CA PRO A 46 -27.36 -0.54 1.35
C PRO A 46 -26.08 -1.36 1.58
N ARG A 47 -25.82 -1.69 2.84
CA ARG A 47 -24.68 -2.54 3.21
C ARG A 47 -24.75 -3.87 2.46
N SER A 48 -23.70 -4.21 1.71
CA SER A 48 -23.64 -5.40 0.85
C SER A 48 -22.76 -6.48 1.46
N ASP A 49 -22.49 -7.57 0.73
CA ASP A 49 -21.67 -8.69 1.19
C ASP A 49 -20.50 -8.95 0.24
N PHE A 50 -19.30 -9.20 0.77
CA PHE A 50 -18.12 -9.57 -0.03
C PHE A 50 -18.40 -10.78 -0.94
N PHE A 51 -19.30 -11.69 -0.55
CA PHE A 51 -19.67 -12.84 -1.35
C PHE A 51 -20.16 -12.47 -2.76
N GLN A 52 -20.81 -11.30 -2.90
CA GLN A 52 -21.35 -10.82 -4.18
C GLN A 52 -20.25 -10.32 -5.14
N PHE A 53 -19.03 -10.08 -4.62
CA PHE A 53 -17.90 -9.56 -5.38
C PHE A 53 -16.80 -10.60 -5.59
N VAL A 54 -17.00 -11.86 -5.18
CA VAL A 54 -15.94 -12.89 -5.23
C VAL A 54 -15.35 -13.05 -6.63
N ALA A 55 -16.17 -13.08 -7.69
CA ALA A 55 -15.68 -13.18 -9.07
C ALA A 55 -14.79 -11.99 -9.46
N VAL A 56 -15.21 -10.76 -9.12
CA VAL A 56 -14.45 -9.53 -9.35
C VAL A 56 -13.15 -9.52 -8.54
N LEU A 57 -13.21 -9.92 -7.26
CA LEU A 57 -12.06 -9.99 -6.38
C LEU A 57 -11.03 -11.01 -6.85
N ASN A 58 -11.47 -12.19 -7.34
CA ASN A 58 -10.56 -13.17 -7.94
C ASN A 58 -9.89 -12.65 -9.21
N ARG A 59 -10.64 -11.90 -10.05
CA ARG A 59 -10.05 -11.24 -11.23
C ARG A 59 -9.02 -10.19 -10.82
N PHE A 60 -9.33 -9.38 -9.79
CA PHE A 60 -8.39 -8.40 -9.26
C PHE A 60 -7.15 -9.05 -8.66
N ASP A 61 -7.30 -10.18 -7.96
CA ASP A 61 -6.18 -10.97 -7.45
C ASP A 61 -5.20 -11.35 -8.55
N THR A 62 -5.70 -11.94 -9.66
CA THR A 62 -4.87 -12.29 -10.83
C THR A 62 -4.19 -11.06 -11.46
N ILE A 63 -4.88 -9.93 -11.54
CA ILE A 63 -4.30 -8.69 -12.09
C ILE A 63 -3.19 -8.17 -11.17
N LEU A 64 -3.42 -8.14 -9.86
CA LEU A 64 -2.43 -7.71 -8.88
C LEU A 64 -1.21 -8.64 -8.88
N GLU A 65 -1.43 -9.95 -8.99
CA GLU A 65 -0.36 -10.94 -9.12
C GLU A 65 0.51 -10.66 -10.34
N ASN A 66 -0.10 -10.47 -11.51
CA ASN A 66 0.61 -10.19 -12.76
C ASN A 66 1.42 -8.90 -12.68
N ILE A 67 0.84 -7.82 -12.13
CA ILE A 67 1.54 -6.55 -11.93
C ILE A 67 2.71 -6.74 -10.95
N CYS A 68 2.51 -7.42 -9.82
CA CYS A 68 3.59 -7.66 -8.87
C CYS A 68 4.75 -8.47 -9.48
N LYS A 69 4.45 -9.40 -10.38
CA LYS A 69 5.44 -10.19 -11.13
C LYS A 69 6.17 -9.36 -12.18
N GLU A 70 5.44 -8.62 -13.02
CA GLU A 70 6.03 -7.79 -14.10
C GLU A 70 6.97 -6.72 -13.55
N TYR A 71 6.63 -6.12 -12.42
CA TYR A 71 7.40 -5.05 -11.79
C TYR A 71 8.34 -5.52 -10.67
N GLU A 72 8.49 -6.84 -10.50
CA GLU A 72 9.40 -7.49 -9.54
C GLU A 72 9.25 -7.03 -8.07
N LEU A 73 8.01 -6.77 -7.65
CA LEU A 73 7.69 -6.17 -6.34
C LEU A 73 7.69 -7.16 -5.17
N THR A 74 8.14 -8.40 -5.38
CA THR A 74 8.05 -9.46 -4.37
C THR A 74 9.19 -9.39 -3.36
N GLN A 75 10.42 -9.09 -3.83
CA GLN A 75 11.63 -9.23 -3.04
C GLN A 75 12.39 -7.93 -2.82
N HIS A 76 12.39 -7.00 -3.78
CA HIS A 76 13.26 -5.82 -3.78
C HIS A 76 12.46 -4.55 -4.14
N VAL A 77 13.06 -3.38 -3.92
CA VAL A 77 12.49 -2.10 -4.36
C VAL A 77 12.22 -2.16 -5.88
N GLN A 78 11.12 -1.54 -6.31
CA GLN A 78 10.72 -1.47 -7.71
C GLN A 78 11.85 -1.03 -8.65
N LYS A 79 12.04 -1.77 -9.76
CA LYS A 79 13.08 -1.50 -10.78
C LYS A 79 12.60 -0.73 -12.00
N LYS A 80 11.30 -0.79 -12.31
CA LYS A 80 10.68 -0.16 -13.48
C LYS A 80 9.51 0.71 -13.04
N HIS A 81 9.39 1.91 -13.63
CA HIS A 81 8.21 2.76 -13.45
C HIS A 81 6.94 2.10 -13.96
N PHE A 82 5.84 2.25 -13.22
CA PHE A 82 4.53 1.83 -13.70
C PHE A 82 4.16 2.62 -14.95
N ASP A 83 3.67 1.92 -15.96
CA ASP A 83 2.99 2.56 -17.08
C ASP A 83 1.73 3.27 -16.59
N ALA A 84 1.37 4.41 -17.20
CA ALA A 84 0.27 5.24 -16.72
C ALA A 84 -1.07 4.48 -16.63
N THR A 85 -1.33 3.60 -17.59
CA THR A 85 -2.52 2.73 -17.64
C THR A 85 -2.53 1.69 -16.52
N ILE A 86 -1.38 1.09 -16.23
CA ILE A 86 -1.20 0.12 -15.16
C ILE A 86 -1.36 0.80 -13.80
N LYS A 87 -0.71 1.95 -13.59
CA LYS A 87 -0.86 2.75 -12.36
C LYS A 87 -2.33 3.10 -12.12
N GLN A 88 -3.04 3.58 -13.15
CA GLN A 88 -4.46 3.92 -13.02
C GLN A 88 -5.32 2.71 -12.65
N THR A 89 -5.07 1.56 -13.29
CA THR A 89 -5.79 0.31 -13.02
C THR A 89 -5.54 -0.17 -11.60
N LEU A 90 -4.28 -0.14 -11.16
CA LEU A 90 -3.86 -0.50 -9.81
C LEU A 90 -4.54 0.36 -8.75
N LEU A 91 -4.47 1.69 -8.90
CA LEU A 91 -5.13 2.64 -7.98
C LEU A 91 -6.65 2.42 -7.94
N SER A 92 -7.26 2.13 -9.09
CA SER A 92 -8.69 1.86 -9.21
C SER A 92 -9.11 0.59 -8.45
N ILE A 93 -8.36 -0.50 -8.61
CA ILE A 93 -8.57 -1.75 -7.89
C ILE A 93 -8.42 -1.54 -6.37
N LEU A 94 -7.35 -0.87 -5.94
CA LEU A 94 -7.09 -0.64 -4.52
C LEU A 94 -8.17 0.24 -3.88
N ASN A 95 -8.59 1.32 -4.55
CA ASN A 95 -9.63 2.21 -4.05
C ASN A 95 -11.00 1.53 -4.00
N PHE A 96 -11.36 0.77 -5.03
CA PHE A 96 -12.61 0.02 -5.05
C PHE A 96 -12.63 -1.05 -3.96
N THR A 97 -11.53 -1.79 -3.80
CA THR A 97 -11.40 -2.78 -2.71
C THR A 97 -11.53 -2.12 -1.35
N ARG A 98 -10.91 -0.95 -1.14
CA ARG A 98 -11.06 -0.16 0.09
C ARG A 98 -12.52 0.23 0.33
N LEU A 99 -13.23 0.65 -0.71
CA LEU A 99 -14.67 0.97 -0.63
C LEU A 99 -15.49 -0.26 -0.21
N LEU A 100 -15.22 -1.44 -0.78
CA LEU A 100 -15.85 -2.69 -0.36
C LEU A 100 -15.55 -2.99 1.12
N PHE A 101 -14.31 -2.79 1.56
CA PHE A 101 -13.94 -2.92 2.98
C PHE A 101 -14.73 -1.95 3.87
N ASP A 102 -15.13 -0.77 3.42
CA ASP A 102 -15.94 0.12 4.24
C ASP A 102 -17.42 -0.32 4.29
N HIS A 103 -17.97 -0.79 3.17
CA HIS A 103 -19.42 -0.95 3.01
C HIS A 103 -19.95 -2.39 2.95
N CYS A 104 -19.10 -3.42 2.96
CA CYS A 104 -19.52 -4.83 2.86
C CYS A 104 -19.30 -5.68 4.14
N SER A 105 -20.10 -6.74 4.33
CA SER A 105 -19.88 -7.81 5.33
C SER A 105 -18.99 -8.94 4.81
N ASN A 106 -18.57 -9.89 5.67
CA ASN A 106 -17.75 -11.07 5.32
C ASN A 106 -16.39 -10.78 4.67
N ARG A 107 -15.69 -9.78 5.20
CA ARG A 107 -14.38 -9.32 4.69
C ARG A 107 -13.25 -10.35 4.78
N SER A 108 -13.43 -11.43 5.55
CA SER A 108 -12.47 -12.54 5.63
C SER A 108 -12.34 -13.30 4.30
N LEU A 109 -13.25 -13.09 3.35
CA LEU A 109 -13.17 -13.64 2.00
C LEU A 109 -12.06 -13.00 1.15
N TYR A 110 -11.55 -11.84 1.53
CA TYR A 110 -10.46 -11.20 0.82
C TYR A 110 -9.13 -11.92 1.11
N ASN A 111 -8.46 -12.39 0.06
CA ASN A 111 -7.24 -13.20 0.18
C ASN A 111 -6.01 -12.62 -0.54
N SER A 112 -6.12 -11.45 -1.19
CA SER A 112 -5.05 -10.85 -1.98
C SER A 112 -4.02 -10.07 -1.15
N PHE A 113 -3.86 -10.39 0.14
CA PHE A 113 -2.97 -9.67 1.05
C PHE A 113 -1.48 -9.83 0.69
N GLU A 114 -1.09 -10.96 0.10
CA GLU A 114 0.27 -11.19 -0.38
C GLU A 114 0.68 -10.16 -1.46
N HIS A 115 -0.23 -9.84 -2.37
CA HIS A 115 0.01 -8.82 -3.39
C HIS A 115 0.07 -7.42 -2.78
N LEU A 116 -0.77 -7.12 -1.78
CA LEU A 116 -0.66 -5.84 -1.04
C LEU A 116 0.68 -5.71 -0.32
N ASN A 117 1.20 -6.79 0.26
CA ASN A 117 2.54 -6.80 0.84
C ASN A 117 3.61 -6.57 -0.23
N SER A 118 3.45 -7.12 -1.43
CA SER A 118 4.35 -6.86 -2.57
C SER A 118 4.33 -5.39 -2.99
N LEU A 119 3.16 -4.76 -3.05
CA LEU A 119 3.03 -3.35 -3.37
C LEU A 119 3.73 -2.40 -2.38
N LEU A 120 4.06 -2.82 -1.15
CA LEU A 120 4.87 -2.01 -0.22
C LEU A 120 6.29 -1.73 -0.73
N TYR A 121 6.81 -2.52 -1.67
CA TYR A 121 8.11 -2.30 -2.33
C TYR A 121 8.05 -1.25 -3.45
N THR A 122 6.88 -0.68 -3.74
CA THR A 122 6.76 0.32 -4.79
C THR A 122 7.54 1.59 -4.48
N THR A 123 8.04 2.23 -5.53
CA THR A 123 8.60 3.59 -5.49
C THR A 123 7.51 4.67 -5.62
N ASP A 124 6.36 4.34 -6.20
CA ASP A 124 5.27 5.28 -6.46
C ASP A 124 4.50 5.65 -5.18
N ILE A 125 4.46 6.95 -4.87
CA ILE A 125 3.89 7.46 -3.61
C ILE A 125 2.36 7.27 -3.54
N ASP A 126 1.65 7.43 -4.67
CA ASP A 126 0.18 7.30 -4.70
C ASP A 126 -0.25 5.85 -4.50
N VAL A 127 0.46 4.91 -5.15
CA VAL A 127 0.24 3.47 -4.99
C VAL A 127 0.54 3.06 -3.55
N LEU A 128 1.64 3.55 -2.98
CA LEU A 128 2.01 3.26 -1.59
C LEU A 128 0.96 3.80 -0.59
N GLU A 129 0.53 5.06 -0.74
CA GLU A 129 -0.51 5.67 0.11
C GLU A 129 -1.80 4.85 0.05
N THR A 130 -2.25 4.50 -1.15
CA THR A 130 -3.52 3.80 -1.34
C THR A 130 -3.45 2.35 -0.83
N THR A 131 -2.32 1.68 -1.00
CA THR A 131 -2.06 0.34 -0.45
C THR A 131 -2.12 0.35 1.07
N LEU A 132 -1.44 1.29 1.73
CA LEU A 132 -1.47 1.43 3.19
C LEU A 132 -2.87 1.80 3.70
N ALA A 133 -3.58 2.67 2.99
CA ALA A 133 -4.95 3.04 3.33
C ALA A 133 -5.91 1.84 3.30
N LEU A 134 -5.68 0.87 2.39
CA LEU A 134 -6.40 -0.39 2.36
C LEU A 134 -5.98 -1.31 3.52
N LEU A 135 -4.67 -1.47 3.77
CA LEU A 135 -4.12 -2.33 4.82
C LEU A 135 -4.55 -1.95 6.24
N ILE A 136 -4.86 -0.67 6.50
CA ILE A 136 -5.40 -0.24 7.81
C ILE A 136 -6.75 -0.89 8.12
N LYS A 137 -7.61 -1.08 7.12
CA LYS A 137 -8.99 -1.56 7.29
C LYS A 137 -9.07 -2.93 7.97
N PRO A 138 -8.31 -3.96 7.54
CA PRO A 138 -8.22 -5.22 8.27
C PRO A 138 -7.44 -5.05 9.59
N ALA A 139 -6.33 -4.31 9.62
CA ALA A 139 -5.48 -4.18 10.82
C ALA A 139 -6.25 -3.67 12.06
N GLN A 140 -7.10 -2.65 11.91
CA GLN A 140 -7.92 -2.12 13.01
C GLN A 140 -8.88 -3.15 13.62
N ARG A 141 -9.32 -4.13 12.82
CA ARG A 141 -10.35 -5.10 13.23
C ARG A 141 -9.76 -6.34 13.89
N MET A 142 -8.44 -6.55 13.79
CA MET A 142 -7.71 -7.63 14.44
C MET A 142 -7.71 -7.52 15.97
N SER A 143 -8.06 -6.36 16.51
CA SER A 143 -8.31 -6.15 17.94
C SER A 143 -9.47 -7.01 18.50
N ASN A 144 -10.34 -7.54 17.64
CA ASN A 144 -11.39 -8.47 18.04
C ASN A 144 -10.89 -9.92 17.91
N PRO A 145 -10.92 -10.72 18.98
CA PRO A 145 -10.37 -12.09 18.99
C PRO A 145 -11.06 -13.05 18.00
N THR A 146 -12.30 -12.76 17.57
CA THR A 146 -13.02 -13.51 16.52
C THR A 146 -12.56 -13.19 15.09
N ALA A 147 -11.80 -12.10 14.89
CA ALA A 147 -11.21 -11.72 13.60
C ALA A 147 -9.78 -12.26 13.42
N ALA A 148 -9.21 -12.91 14.44
CA ALA A 148 -7.88 -13.54 14.41
C ALA A 148 -7.78 -14.73 13.43
N HIS A 149 -8.89 -15.19 12.87
CA HIS A 149 -8.92 -16.17 11.77
C HIS A 149 -8.85 -15.53 10.37
N SER A 150 -8.59 -14.22 10.26
CA SER A 150 -8.39 -13.61 8.96
C SER A 150 -6.99 -13.93 8.42
N ASN A 151 -6.89 -14.22 7.12
CA ASN A 151 -5.63 -14.45 6.39
C ASN A 151 -4.76 -13.17 6.29
N PHE A 152 -5.02 -12.16 7.11
CA PHE A 152 -4.28 -10.92 7.14
C PHE A 152 -2.93 -11.16 7.82
N SER A 153 -1.89 -11.34 7.00
CA SER A 153 -0.51 -11.36 7.43
C SER A 153 0.23 -10.25 6.71
N ILE A 154 0.86 -9.36 7.47
CA ILE A 154 1.89 -8.47 6.95
C ILE A 154 3.21 -9.20 7.18
N GLN A 155 3.82 -9.69 6.10
CA GLN A 155 5.10 -10.39 6.19
C GLN A 155 6.30 -9.44 6.24
N LYS A 156 6.07 -8.15 5.97
CA LYS A 156 7.09 -7.14 5.66
C LYS A 156 7.14 -6.04 6.72
N ASP A 157 7.12 -6.42 7.98
CA ASP A 157 7.16 -5.51 9.13
C ASP A 157 8.37 -4.57 9.10
N LYS A 158 9.51 -5.01 8.54
CA LYS A 158 10.70 -4.16 8.34
C LYS A 158 10.38 -2.95 7.47
N VAL A 159 9.63 -3.12 6.38
CA VAL A 159 9.26 -2.02 5.46
C VAL A 159 8.35 -1.02 6.17
N ILE A 160 7.34 -1.51 6.87
CA ILE A 160 6.41 -0.65 7.62
C ILE A 160 7.14 0.05 8.77
N THR A 161 8.06 -0.63 9.45
CA THR A 161 8.92 -0.08 10.50
C THR A 161 9.80 1.05 9.95
N GLU A 162 10.45 0.86 8.80
CA GLU A 162 11.26 1.93 8.18
C GLU A 162 10.41 3.12 7.72
N LEU A 163 9.20 2.88 7.23
CA LEU A 163 8.25 3.95 6.89
C LEU A 163 7.79 4.73 8.14
N ALA A 164 7.62 4.04 9.27
CA ALA A 164 7.25 4.67 10.55
C ALA A 164 8.42 5.44 11.19
N ARG A 165 9.65 4.90 11.06
CA ARG A 165 10.89 5.42 11.67
C ARG A 165 11.46 6.65 10.96
N SER A 166 11.04 6.92 9.74
CA SER A 166 11.49 8.08 8.95
C SER A 166 11.59 9.36 9.80
N GLY A 167 12.81 9.91 9.88
CA GLY A 167 13.21 11.04 10.72
C GLY A 167 12.50 12.36 10.40
N ASP A 168 12.93 13.45 11.03
CA ASP A 168 12.24 14.74 11.08
C ASP A 168 11.80 15.28 9.72
N ILE A 169 10.54 15.01 9.37
CA ILE A 169 9.81 15.70 8.30
C ILE A 169 9.65 17.20 8.64
N ILE A 170 9.87 17.55 9.92
CA ILE A 170 9.76 18.87 10.50
C ILE A 170 11.12 19.26 11.12
N SER A 171 12.17 19.39 10.30
CA SER A 171 13.37 20.10 10.76
C SER A 171 13.11 21.60 10.69
N SER A 172 12.99 22.25 11.83
CA SER A 172 12.96 23.71 11.96
C SER A 172 14.29 24.34 11.50
N ASN A 173 14.20 25.29 10.56
CA ASN A 173 15.03 26.50 10.45
C ASN A 173 16.56 26.42 10.19
N ASP A 174 17.09 25.50 9.38
CA ASP A 174 18.51 25.61 8.95
C ASP A 174 18.69 25.55 7.43
N THR A 175 18.59 26.74 6.81
CA THR A 175 18.66 27.07 5.38
C THR A 175 19.94 26.69 4.62
N GLN A 176 20.88 25.94 5.20
CA GLN A 176 22.17 25.62 4.56
C GLN A 176 22.52 24.12 4.48
N GLN A 177 21.78 23.23 5.14
CA GLN A 177 21.92 21.77 5.01
C GLN A 177 20.74 21.12 4.24
N GLU A 178 19.84 21.93 3.66
CA GLU A 178 18.44 21.55 3.48
C GLU A 178 18.14 20.43 2.47
N ASN A 179 19.05 20.15 1.52
CA ASN A 179 18.88 19.11 0.50
C ASN A 179 19.96 18.03 0.54
N LYS A 180 20.71 17.93 1.65
CA LYS A 180 21.77 16.93 1.79
C LYS A 180 21.16 15.63 2.32
N LEU A 181 21.10 14.60 1.48
CA LEU A 181 20.87 13.24 1.91
C LEU A 181 22.13 12.74 2.59
N VAL A 182 22.02 12.46 3.89
CA VAL A 182 23.07 11.82 4.68
C VAL A 182 22.56 10.48 5.21
N MET A 183 23.27 9.42 4.86
CA MET A 183 22.94 8.07 5.32
C MET A 183 24.21 7.28 5.55
N SER A 184 24.31 6.65 6.72
CA SER A 184 25.42 5.78 7.04
C SER A 184 24.96 4.33 7.04
N TYR A 185 25.73 3.43 6.43
CA TYR A 185 25.48 1.99 6.45
C TYR A 185 26.80 1.21 6.57
N TYR A 186 26.69 -0.04 6.99
CA TYR A 186 27.81 -0.97 7.08
C TYR A 186 27.90 -1.78 5.80
N LYS A 187 29.10 -1.87 5.20
CA LYS A 187 29.35 -2.73 4.04
C LYS A 187 29.35 -4.22 4.42
N GLU A 188 28.99 -5.08 3.47
CA GLU A 188 28.99 -6.54 3.64
C GLU A 188 30.38 -7.19 3.54
N GLU A 189 31.38 -6.51 2.96
CA GLU A 189 32.74 -7.05 2.85
C GLU A 189 33.57 -6.83 4.13
N GLU A 190 34.41 -7.83 4.43
CA GLU A 190 35.05 -8.13 5.71
C GLU A 190 35.57 -6.89 6.48
N MET A 191 35.13 -6.77 7.74
CA MET A 191 35.39 -5.65 8.69
C MET A 191 34.54 -4.39 8.52
N GLY A 192 33.27 -4.50 8.08
CA GLY A 192 32.16 -3.62 8.49
C GLY A 192 32.49 -2.13 8.61
N GLU A 193 33.15 -1.55 7.60
CA GLU A 193 33.43 -0.11 7.59
C GLU A 193 32.12 0.66 7.42
N LEU A 194 31.95 1.70 8.25
CA LEU A 194 30.80 2.61 8.18
C LEU A 194 31.01 3.57 7.00
N GLU A 195 30.26 3.37 5.91
CA GLU A 195 30.22 4.32 4.82
C GLU A 195 29.10 5.31 5.01
N THR A 196 29.36 6.59 4.70
CA THR A 196 28.34 7.64 4.72
C THR A 196 28.11 8.16 3.29
N ILE A 197 26.90 8.00 2.79
CA ILE A 197 26.42 8.64 1.57
C ILE A 197 26.11 10.08 1.93
N GLU A 198 26.87 11.00 1.35
CA GLU A 198 26.54 12.42 1.34
C GLU A 198 26.20 12.82 -0.09
N TYR A 199 24.92 13.03 -0.36
CA TYR A 199 24.45 13.42 -1.69
C TYR A 199 23.56 14.66 -1.59
N THR A 200 23.91 15.72 -2.33
CA THR A 200 23.07 16.92 -2.39
C THR A 200 22.06 16.73 -3.50
N ILE A 201 20.81 16.50 -3.13
CA ILE A 201 19.72 16.30 -4.09
C ILE A 201 19.34 17.66 -4.65
N VAL A 202 19.14 17.73 -5.96
CA VAL A 202 18.47 18.88 -6.60
C VAL A 202 16.98 18.56 -6.62
N PRO A 203 16.15 19.25 -5.82
CA PRO A 203 14.73 18.91 -5.71
C PRO A 203 14.03 18.95 -7.07
N GLU A 204 13.11 18.01 -7.28
CA GLU A 204 12.15 17.97 -8.41
C GLU A 204 12.75 17.77 -9.82
N LYS A 205 14.06 17.54 -9.94
CA LYS A 205 14.71 17.32 -11.25
C LYS A 205 14.94 15.83 -11.57
N GLU A 206 15.01 14.99 -10.55
CA GLU A 206 15.31 13.56 -10.69
C GLU A 206 14.17 12.70 -10.13
N ASN A 207 13.87 11.61 -10.83
CA ASN A 207 12.85 10.65 -10.43
C ASN A 207 13.38 9.78 -9.28
N ASP A 208 12.55 9.52 -8.26
CA ASP A 208 12.99 8.82 -7.04
C ASP A 208 13.58 7.44 -7.33
N LEU A 209 13.01 6.71 -8.30
CA LEU A 209 13.47 5.38 -8.70
C LEU A 209 14.87 5.43 -9.34
N ASP A 210 15.08 6.35 -10.30
CA ASP A 210 16.33 6.48 -11.03
C ASP A 210 17.46 6.93 -10.11
N LEU A 211 17.17 7.91 -9.24
CA LEU A 211 18.09 8.38 -8.21
C LEU A 211 18.43 7.25 -7.22
N PHE A 212 17.43 6.49 -6.76
CA PHE A 212 17.64 5.35 -5.88
C PHE A 212 18.60 4.32 -6.48
N TRP A 213 18.34 3.84 -7.70
CA TRP A 213 19.20 2.83 -8.32
C TRP A 213 20.59 3.38 -8.69
N THR A 214 20.70 4.67 -8.98
CA THR A 214 22.00 5.33 -9.21
C THR A 214 22.84 5.34 -7.94
N LEU A 215 22.25 5.68 -6.80
CA LEU A 215 22.94 5.67 -5.51
C LEU A 215 23.29 4.26 -5.05
N VAL A 216 22.37 3.29 -5.21
CA VAL A 216 22.63 1.88 -4.87
C VAL A 216 23.79 1.32 -5.68
N LYS A 217 23.86 1.58 -6.99
CA LYS A 217 24.97 1.11 -7.85
C LYS A 217 26.29 1.81 -7.52
N LYS A 218 26.25 3.11 -7.25
CA LYS A 218 27.46 3.91 -6.95
C LYS A 218 28.10 3.53 -5.62
N HIS A 219 27.26 3.29 -4.60
CA HIS A 219 27.70 3.07 -3.23
C HIS A 219 27.67 1.58 -2.81
N GLN A 220 27.14 0.68 -3.65
CA GLN A 220 27.00 -0.76 -3.33
C GLN A 220 26.24 -1.00 -2.02
N VAL A 221 25.13 -0.28 -1.86
CA VAL A 221 24.33 -0.31 -0.62
C VAL A 221 23.72 -1.71 -0.44
N PRO A 222 23.89 -2.35 0.74
CA PRO A 222 23.29 -3.65 1.03
C PRO A 222 21.76 -3.61 0.99
N SER A 223 21.15 -4.75 0.66
CA SER A 223 19.69 -4.87 0.51
C SER A 223 18.90 -4.45 1.75
N GLU A 224 19.50 -4.55 2.93
CA GLU A 224 18.89 -4.16 4.20
C GLU A 224 18.60 -2.67 4.33
N TYR A 225 19.42 -1.83 3.72
CA TYR A 225 19.33 -0.37 3.81
C TYR A 225 18.59 0.26 2.62
N HIS A 226 18.17 -0.55 1.63
CA HIS A 226 17.48 -0.06 0.43
C HIS A 226 16.22 0.76 0.77
N PHE A 227 15.43 0.33 1.75
CA PHE A 227 14.23 1.06 2.13
C PHE A 227 14.50 2.33 2.91
N GLU A 228 15.47 2.30 3.82
CA GLU A 228 15.85 3.50 4.56
C GLU A 228 16.41 4.55 3.59
N LEU A 229 17.19 4.13 2.58
CA LEU A 229 17.69 5.00 1.51
C LEU A 229 16.54 5.57 0.68
N LEU A 230 15.62 4.72 0.21
CA LEU A 230 14.46 5.15 -0.57
C LEU A 230 13.59 6.16 0.20
N ASN A 231 13.36 5.93 1.48
CA ASN A 231 12.59 6.84 2.32
C ASN A 231 13.30 8.17 2.49
N LYS A 232 14.62 8.17 2.72
CA LYS A 232 15.42 9.40 2.77
C LYS A 232 15.38 10.16 1.46
N ILE A 233 15.48 9.47 0.31
CA ILE A 233 15.35 10.08 -1.02
C ILE A 233 13.99 10.75 -1.17
N ARG A 234 12.89 10.06 -0.85
CA ARG A 234 11.54 10.63 -0.94
C ARG A 234 11.36 11.89 -0.11
N LEU A 235 11.87 11.88 1.12
CA LEU A 235 11.76 13.02 2.03
C LEU A 235 12.56 14.23 1.57
N THR A 236 13.77 14.00 1.06
CA THR A 236 14.68 15.05 0.62
C THR A 236 14.30 15.61 -0.75
N ASN A 237 13.90 14.75 -1.70
CA ASN A 237 13.51 15.19 -3.05
C ASN A 237 12.20 15.99 -3.04
N HIS A 238 11.23 15.59 -2.22
CA HIS A 238 9.90 16.22 -2.16
C HIS A 238 9.71 17.18 -0.97
N LYS A 239 10.80 17.64 -0.34
CA LYS A 239 10.74 18.52 0.83
C LYS A 239 10.02 19.85 0.55
N ASN A 240 10.16 20.37 -0.67
CA ASN A 240 9.56 21.65 -1.08
C ASN A 240 8.12 21.50 -1.61
N ASN A 241 7.66 20.27 -1.87
CA ASN A 241 6.34 20.00 -2.42
C ASN A 241 5.36 19.62 -1.32
N ASN A 242 4.64 20.63 -0.80
CA ASN A 242 3.68 20.48 0.30
C ASN A 242 2.66 19.35 0.11
N ASN A 243 2.23 19.07 -1.13
CA ASN A 243 1.26 18.00 -1.40
C ASN A 243 1.87 16.63 -1.14
N ILE A 244 3.05 16.38 -1.70
CA ILE A 244 3.76 15.10 -1.56
C ILE A 244 4.25 14.93 -0.12
N THR A 245 4.76 15.99 0.51
CA THR A 245 5.14 15.96 1.94
C THR A 245 3.94 15.56 2.81
N ARG A 246 2.74 16.10 2.52
CA ARG A 246 1.50 15.71 3.22
C ARG A 246 1.13 14.24 2.97
N GLN A 247 1.32 13.72 1.75
CA GLN A 247 1.11 12.30 1.46
C GLN A 247 2.11 11.42 2.22
N LEU A 248 3.39 11.78 2.25
CA LEU A 248 4.42 11.06 3.01
C LEU A 248 4.14 11.08 4.53
N LEU A 249 3.62 12.19 5.06
CA LEU A 249 3.14 12.27 6.44
C LEU A 249 1.97 11.32 6.71
N LYS A 250 1.00 11.24 5.79
CA LYS A 250 -0.09 10.27 5.91
C LYS A 250 0.44 8.85 5.86
N ILE A 251 1.31 8.52 4.91
CA ILE A 251 1.97 7.21 4.78
C ILE A 251 2.63 6.84 6.11
N ARG A 252 3.43 7.73 6.70
CA ARG A 252 4.07 7.54 8.00
C ARG A 252 3.05 7.27 9.11
N PHE A 253 2.01 8.11 9.21
CA PHE A 253 0.96 7.94 10.20
C PHE A 253 0.25 6.59 10.05
N MET A 254 -0.09 6.20 8.82
CA MET A 254 -0.73 4.93 8.52
C MET A 254 0.17 3.74 8.88
N SER A 255 1.46 3.82 8.58
CA SER A 255 2.46 2.81 8.97
C SER A 255 2.56 2.66 10.48
N ILE A 256 2.60 3.76 11.25
CA ILE A 256 2.61 3.74 12.72
C ILE A 256 1.35 3.05 13.26
N VAL A 257 0.18 3.40 12.72
CA VAL A 257 -1.09 2.81 13.14
C VAL A 257 -1.11 1.30 12.87
N ILE A 258 -0.67 0.86 11.69
CA ILE A 258 -0.58 -0.56 11.34
C ILE A 258 0.35 -1.31 12.30
N LEU A 259 1.56 -0.77 12.56
CA LEU A 259 2.51 -1.37 13.50
C LEU A 259 1.95 -1.47 14.92
N GLY A 260 1.26 -0.42 15.38
CA GLY A 260 0.63 -0.42 16.69
C GLY A 260 -0.37 -1.57 16.84
N TRP A 261 -1.17 -1.84 15.81
CA TRP A 261 -2.10 -2.97 15.80
C TRP A 261 -1.39 -4.33 15.75
N LEU A 262 -0.32 -4.47 14.97
CA LEU A 262 0.47 -5.70 14.89
C LEU A 262 1.15 -6.01 16.24
N GLN A 263 1.74 -5.01 16.89
CA GLN A 263 2.39 -5.17 18.21
C GLN A 263 1.37 -5.47 19.31
N TYR A 264 0.21 -4.80 19.31
CA TYR A 264 -0.88 -5.09 20.25
C TYR A 264 -1.33 -6.55 20.14
N MET A 265 -1.34 -7.13 18.94
CA MET A 265 -1.66 -8.53 18.74
C MET A 265 -0.59 -9.47 19.34
N SER A 266 0.69 -9.22 19.06
CA SER A 266 1.79 -10.07 19.58
C SER A 266 1.86 -10.13 21.11
N ILE A 267 1.30 -9.15 21.81
CA ILE A 267 1.28 -9.08 23.28
C ILE A 267 0.05 -9.80 23.86
N ASN A 268 -1.05 -9.92 23.10
CA ASN A 268 -2.34 -10.43 23.57
C ASN A 268 -2.72 -11.83 23.03
N ILE A 269 -1.80 -12.51 22.34
CA ILE A 269 -1.88 -13.92 21.94
C ILE A 269 -0.95 -14.72 22.85
#